data_AF-A0A521S5B7-F1
#
_entry.id   AF-A0A521S5B7-F1
#
_cell.length_a   1.000
_cell.length_b   1.000
_cell.length_c   1.000
_cell.angle_alpha   90.00
_cell.angle_beta   90.00
_cell.angle_gamma   90.00
#
_symmetry.space_group_name_H-M   'P 1'
#
loop_
_entity.id
_entity.type
_entity.pdbx_description
1 polymer ?
#
loop_
_entity_poly.entity_id
_entity_poly.type
_entity_poly.pdbx_seq_one_letter_code
_entity_poly.pdbx_strand_id
1 'polypeptide(L)'
;MPLKEEVLGQFLGDEKFPISWTSETEKLLFWVYDDLHCPHPLSPMYEDIGGWWLSCDHMFRRFGTPFASDWIYKNINGYLYTAAIPAEAGLKVDTQEYNYATSPVVPEDPEYAAKIGTYLGAVLPTYGLQFVNWWRDRLVPEMDRNFGYLEGMLDKQDSLNLMELACLFEDAIDIHDRHWKIHWMLNFAQLSATLNLRAVMEKTHGKINEQLLGRLQNSARDRNWDSIEALWKMKEEAKADPELAAIFKADTAGEIITALEASGRGRRFIDERVHPYQKEYGWHAVWSHEFIFPNVVEVMEPVIELVRGYIENDYDYPKTIGALAADIAAAAEEILEGLQGEALEEMRAANEINLRMAPLTPDHHFYIDQGANAHVRQVLLAIGRKLVASGDLDAPDDVVYFRYNELRVFMGNPSAMDGRAIVAKAKAAREKAYTFRPKEWVGTVTATQLAFPYLNLWGFPDKFYRQASTVAGQIAGIGASPGVVEGVARVVLREDQFDDVRAGDILVCQMTNPAWVVLFTKIVGLVTDAGGTVSHPAVLSREFGIPAVVGTSVATEQIKNGDRIRINGTTGEVEILVNAPALTAVGMKD
;
A
#
# COMPACT_ATOMS: atom_id res chain seq x y z
N MET A 1 -24.19 13.22 19.52
CA MET A 1 -24.69 12.33 20.60
C MET A 1 -23.65 12.31 21.71
N PRO A 2 -24.01 12.26 23.00
CA PRO A 2 -23.02 11.97 24.02
C PRO A 2 -22.42 10.58 23.78
N LEU A 3 -21.12 10.43 23.96
CA LEU A 3 -20.46 9.12 23.94
C LEU A 3 -21.08 8.25 25.04
N LYS A 4 -21.44 7.02 24.69
CA LYS A 4 -22.02 6.03 25.62
C LYS A 4 -20.94 5.33 26.46
N GLU A 5 -19.68 5.65 26.19
CA GLU A 5 -18.49 4.96 26.70
C GLU A 5 -17.46 5.97 27.22
N GLU A 6 -16.49 5.46 27.98
CA GLU A 6 -15.35 6.22 28.46
C GLU A 6 -14.45 6.67 27.29
N VAL A 7 -13.96 7.92 27.37
CA VAL A 7 -12.97 8.45 26.44
C VAL A 7 -11.59 7.98 26.90
N LEU A 8 -10.95 7.14 26.09
CA LEU A 8 -9.62 6.61 26.35
C LEU A 8 -8.53 7.61 25.93
N GLY A 9 -8.80 8.42 24.90
CA GLY A 9 -7.88 9.42 24.39
C GLY A 9 -8.59 10.41 23.48
N GLN A 10 -8.08 11.64 23.40
CA GLN A 10 -8.64 12.66 22.51
C GLN A 10 -7.54 13.58 21.99
N PHE A 11 -7.55 13.83 20.69
CA PHE A 11 -6.71 14.83 20.02
C PHE A 11 -7.52 15.54 18.94
N LEU A 12 -7.91 16.79 19.20
CA LEU A 12 -8.77 17.57 18.30
C LEU A 12 -7.99 18.60 17.46
N GLY A 13 -6.66 18.51 17.46
CA GLY A 13 -5.75 19.43 16.80
C GLY A 13 -5.03 20.37 17.78
N ASP A 14 -3.87 20.87 17.36
CA ASP A 14 -3.07 21.86 18.08
C ASP A 14 -2.41 22.85 17.10
N GLU A 15 -1.53 23.72 17.58
CA GLU A 15 -0.83 24.69 16.71
C GLU A 15 0.09 24.03 15.67
N LYS A 16 0.61 22.83 15.96
CA LYS A 16 1.55 22.10 15.07
C LYS A 16 0.81 21.24 14.05
N PHE A 17 -0.39 20.77 14.39
CA PHE A 17 -1.25 19.98 13.54
C PHE A 17 -2.70 20.46 13.70
N PRO A 18 -3.04 21.60 13.10
CA PRO A 18 -4.39 22.15 13.19
C PRO A 18 -5.37 21.27 12.40
N ILE A 19 -6.59 21.11 12.93
CA ILE A 19 -7.65 20.31 12.31
C ILE A 19 -8.92 21.15 12.19
N SER A 20 -9.50 21.16 10.99
CA SER A 20 -10.81 21.76 10.75
C SER A 20 -11.90 20.69 10.83
N TRP A 21 -12.80 20.84 11.80
CA TRP A 21 -13.93 19.93 12.01
C TRP A 21 -15.22 20.51 11.42
N THR A 22 -15.97 19.71 10.67
CA THR A 22 -17.25 20.08 10.04
C THR A 22 -18.40 20.06 11.04
N SER A 23 -18.32 19.23 12.09
CA SER A 23 -19.35 19.10 13.12
C SER A 23 -18.79 18.60 14.45
N GLU A 24 -19.57 18.74 15.54
CA GLU A 24 -19.24 18.14 16.83
C GLU A 24 -19.31 16.60 16.79
N THR A 25 -20.15 16.01 15.94
CA THR A 25 -20.20 14.54 15.81
C THR A 25 -18.92 14.01 15.17
N GLU A 26 -18.34 14.71 14.20
CA GLU A 26 -17.10 14.32 13.55
C GLU A 26 -15.94 14.16 14.54
N LYS A 27 -15.86 15.04 15.56
CA LYS A 27 -14.85 15.00 16.63
C LYS A 27 -14.94 13.75 17.51
N LEU A 28 -16.10 13.11 17.57
CA LEU A 28 -16.33 11.93 18.40
C LEU A 28 -15.81 10.65 17.77
N LEU A 29 -15.55 10.66 16.46
CA LEU A 29 -15.03 9.51 15.74
C LEU A 29 -13.53 9.32 15.99
N PHE A 30 -13.07 8.08 15.81
CA PHE A 30 -11.67 7.70 15.88
C PHE A 30 -11.13 7.67 14.46
N TRP A 31 -10.31 8.66 14.15
CA TRP A 31 -9.72 8.85 12.83
C TRP A 31 -8.31 8.31 12.82
N VAL A 32 -8.03 7.36 11.94
CA VAL A 32 -6.72 6.73 11.79
C VAL A 32 -6.05 7.26 10.54
N TYR A 33 -4.79 7.66 10.68
CA TYR A 33 -3.95 8.03 9.54
C TYR A 33 -3.64 6.77 8.71
N ASP A 34 -3.94 6.80 7.42
CA ASP A 34 -3.65 5.70 6.52
C ASP A 34 -2.20 5.76 6.00
N ASP A 35 -1.26 5.49 6.90
CA ASP A 35 0.17 5.37 6.61
C ASP A 35 0.53 4.10 5.82
N LEU A 36 -0.38 3.13 5.79
CA LEU A 36 -0.20 1.86 5.10
C LEU A 36 -0.32 2.03 3.57
N HIS A 37 -1.37 2.72 3.11
CA HIS A 37 -1.64 2.88 1.68
C HIS A 37 -1.24 4.26 1.16
N CYS A 38 -1.49 5.31 1.95
CA CYS A 38 -1.32 6.71 1.55
C CYS A 38 -0.34 7.46 2.48
N PRO A 39 0.95 7.06 2.52
CA PRO A 39 1.94 7.67 3.42
C PRO A 39 2.33 9.11 3.02
N HIS A 40 1.98 9.53 1.80
CA HIS A 40 2.25 10.87 1.30
C HIS A 40 0.97 11.70 1.27
N PRO A 41 1.08 13.04 1.17
CA PRO A 41 -0.08 13.86 0.86
C PRO A 41 -0.81 13.33 -0.38
N LEU A 42 -2.12 13.53 -0.49
CA LEU A 42 -2.90 13.10 -1.65
C LEU A 42 -2.83 14.10 -2.80
N SER A 43 -2.87 13.63 -4.05
CA SER A 43 -3.23 14.47 -5.18
C SER A 43 -4.74 14.75 -5.18
N PRO A 44 -5.18 15.94 -5.66
CA PRO A 44 -6.61 16.28 -5.75
C PRO A 44 -7.44 15.27 -6.53
N MET A 45 -6.91 14.74 -7.63
CA MET A 45 -7.64 13.76 -8.45
C MET A 45 -7.80 12.43 -7.70
N TYR A 46 -6.73 11.93 -7.08
CA TYR A 46 -6.80 10.67 -6.33
C TYR A 46 -7.75 10.77 -5.14
N GLU A 47 -7.72 11.89 -4.41
CA GLU A 47 -8.64 12.16 -3.30
C GLU A 47 -10.11 12.12 -3.75
N ASP A 48 -10.43 12.61 -4.94
CA ASP A 48 -11.81 12.68 -5.40
C ASP A 48 -12.33 11.31 -5.89
N ILE A 49 -11.52 10.51 -6.58
CA ILE A 49 -12.01 9.34 -7.34
C ILE A 49 -11.20 8.04 -7.16
N GLY A 50 -9.98 8.11 -6.63
CA GLY A 50 -9.06 6.97 -6.58
C GLY A 50 -9.08 6.21 -5.26
N GLY A 51 -9.68 6.80 -4.23
CA GLY A 51 -9.63 6.29 -2.87
C GLY A 51 -10.38 4.98 -2.65
N TRP A 52 -9.74 4.05 -1.94
CA TRP A 52 -10.35 2.77 -1.54
C TRP A 52 -11.62 2.94 -0.68
N TRP A 53 -11.72 4.07 0.03
CA TRP A 53 -12.84 4.42 0.90
C TRP A 53 -14.14 4.66 0.13
N LEU A 54 -14.10 5.01 -1.16
CA LEU A 54 -15.30 5.37 -1.94
C LEU A 54 -16.27 4.19 -2.16
N SER A 55 -15.82 2.96 -1.89
CA SER A 55 -16.63 1.75 -2.07
C SER A 55 -16.70 0.86 -0.83
N CYS A 56 -16.10 1.28 0.27
CA CYS A 56 -15.99 0.46 1.49
C CYS A 56 -17.35 0.19 2.13
N ASP A 57 -18.32 1.08 1.94
CA ASP A 57 -19.69 0.92 2.42
C ASP A 57 -20.36 -0.33 1.81
N HIS A 58 -19.92 -0.75 0.62
CA HIS A 58 -20.31 -2.01 -0.02
C HIS A 58 -20.03 -3.22 0.88
N MET A 59 -18.89 -3.21 1.56
CA MET A 59 -18.49 -4.27 2.49
C MET A 59 -19.55 -4.46 3.58
N PHE A 60 -19.87 -3.39 4.30
CA PHE A 60 -20.81 -3.46 5.43
C PHE A 60 -22.23 -3.79 4.95
N ARG A 61 -22.69 -3.17 3.86
CA ARG A 61 -24.01 -3.45 3.27
C ARG A 61 -24.15 -4.89 2.76
N ARG A 62 -23.08 -5.45 2.19
CA ARG A 62 -23.09 -6.80 1.61
C ARG A 62 -23.10 -7.89 2.68
N PHE A 63 -22.31 -7.71 3.74
CA PHE A 63 -22.13 -8.74 4.76
C PHE A 63 -23.03 -8.55 5.99
N GLY A 64 -23.59 -7.35 6.19
CA GLY A 64 -24.47 -7.05 7.31
C GLY A 64 -23.71 -7.06 8.64
N THR A 65 -22.79 -6.13 8.82
CA THR A 65 -21.91 -6.07 9.99
C THR A 65 -22.57 -5.42 11.20
N PRO A 66 -22.43 -6.00 12.42
CA PRO A 66 -23.02 -5.42 13.63
C PRO A 66 -22.15 -4.34 14.29
N PHE A 67 -20.90 -4.18 13.85
CA PHE A 67 -19.91 -3.28 14.48
C PHE A 67 -19.71 -1.96 13.74
N ALA A 68 -19.93 -1.93 12.42
CA ALA A 68 -19.83 -0.74 11.59
C ALA A 68 -20.83 -0.82 10.43
N SER A 69 -21.26 0.33 9.90
CA SER A 69 -22.18 0.41 8.76
C SER A 69 -21.62 1.19 7.57
N ASP A 70 -20.56 1.96 7.78
CA ASP A 70 -19.86 2.73 6.77
C ASP A 70 -18.41 3.00 7.22
N TRP A 71 -17.57 3.55 6.34
CA TRP A 71 -16.21 3.96 6.66
C TRP A 71 -15.81 5.18 5.83
N ILE A 72 -15.75 6.32 6.48
CA ILE A 72 -15.57 7.61 5.82
C ILE A 72 -14.12 8.06 5.86
N TYR A 73 -13.77 9.04 5.03
CA TYR A 73 -12.45 9.64 4.99
C TYR A 73 -12.48 11.14 5.29
N LYS A 74 -11.31 11.68 5.59
CA LYS A 74 -11.03 13.10 5.74
C LYS A 74 -9.60 13.39 5.32
N ASN A 75 -9.40 14.38 4.46
CA ASN A 75 -8.08 14.95 4.22
C ASN A 75 -7.73 15.96 5.33
N ILE A 76 -6.70 15.68 6.12
CA ILE A 76 -6.18 16.59 7.15
C ILE A 76 -4.77 17.00 6.77
N ASN A 77 -4.59 18.28 6.44
CA ASN A 77 -3.29 18.86 6.07
C ASN A 77 -2.59 18.14 4.91
N GLY A 78 -3.35 17.55 3.99
CA GLY A 78 -2.85 16.77 2.85
C GLY A 78 -2.91 15.26 3.05
N TYR A 79 -3.03 14.77 4.29
CA TYR A 79 -2.94 13.34 4.62
C TYR A 79 -4.31 12.70 4.80
N LEU A 80 -4.41 11.43 4.38
CA LEU A 80 -5.63 10.62 4.48
C LEU A 80 -5.87 10.13 5.90
N TYR A 81 -6.99 10.54 6.48
CA TYR A 81 -7.53 9.94 7.71
C TYR A 81 -8.82 9.23 7.39
N THR A 82 -9.08 8.09 8.03
CA THR A 82 -10.33 7.35 7.86
C THR A 82 -10.95 6.98 9.19
N ALA A 83 -12.27 6.86 9.24
CA ALA A 83 -13.02 6.49 10.43
C ALA A 83 -14.15 5.52 10.08
N ALA A 84 -14.17 4.37 10.76
CA ALA A 84 -15.30 3.47 10.70
C ALA A 84 -16.51 4.09 11.42
N ILE A 85 -17.66 4.03 10.76
CA ILE A 85 -18.93 4.50 11.30
C ILE A 85 -19.59 3.36 12.08
N PRO A 86 -19.81 3.52 13.39
CA PRO A 86 -20.49 2.50 14.20
C PRO A 86 -21.85 2.16 13.61
N ALA A 87 -22.25 0.88 13.70
CA ALA A 87 -23.57 0.40 13.26
C ALA A 87 -24.70 0.83 14.21
N GLU A 88 -24.73 2.11 14.59
CA GLU A 88 -25.69 2.72 15.49
C GLU A 88 -26.69 3.58 14.73
N ALA A 89 -27.96 3.49 15.14
CA ALA A 89 -29.01 4.28 14.51
C ALA A 89 -28.92 5.77 14.87
N GLY A 90 -29.21 6.62 13.88
CA GLY A 90 -29.37 8.06 14.06
C GLY A 90 -28.08 8.87 14.15
N LEU A 91 -26.91 8.26 13.90
CA LEU A 91 -25.66 9.01 13.76
C LEU A 91 -25.73 9.93 12.52
N LYS A 92 -25.33 11.19 12.69
CA LYS A 92 -25.25 12.17 11.60
C LYS A 92 -23.88 12.81 11.58
N VAL A 93 -23.17 12.62 10.48
CA VAL A 93 -21.84 13.17 10.21
C VAL A 93 -21.85 13.69 8.80
N ASP A 94 -21.46 14.94 8.62
CA ASP A 94 -21.28 15.51 7.29
C ASP A 94 -19.96 14.97 6.71
N THR A 95 -20.03 14.34 5.54
CA THR A 95 -18.87 13.87 4.78
C THR A 95 -18.97 14.36 3.34
N GLN A 96 -17.97 14.03 2.52
CA GLN A 96 -17.92 14.43 1.12
C GLN A 96 -17.42 13.29 0.25
N GLU A 97 -17.92 13.21 -0.97
CA GLU A 97 -17.42 12.35 -2.05
C GLU A 97 -17.45 13.13 -3.36
N TYR A 98 -16.39 13.06 -4.18
CA TYR A 98 -16.26 13.86 -5.42
C TYR A 98 -16.52 15.37 -5.23
N ASN A 99 -16.18 15.90 -4.03
CA ASN A 99 -16.48 17.27 -3.60
C ASN A 99 -18.00 17.62 -3.51
N TYR A 100 -18.88 16.60 -3.41
CA TYR A 100 -20.29 16.75 -3.07
C TYR A 100 -20.52 16.40 -1.61
N ALA A 101 -21.46 17.08 -0.95
CA ALA A 101 -21.87 16.76 0.40
C ALA A 101 -22.61 15.41 0.43
N THR A 102 -22.17 14.51 1.30
CA THR A 102 -22.76 13.19 1.51
C THR A 102 -22.97 12.95 3.01
N SER A 103 -23.61 11.83 3.35
CA SER A 103 -23.75 11.35 4.72
C SER A 103 -23.53 9.85 4.73
N PRO A 104 -22.89 9.30 5.78
CA PRO A 104 -22.64 7.89 5.84
C PRO A 104 -23.94 7.08 5.91
N VAL A 105 -23.88 5.86 5.40
CA VAL A 105 -24.94 4.86 5.51
C VAL A 105 -25.01 4.40 6.96
N VAL A 106 -26.11 4.76 7.63
CA VAL A 106 -26.39 4.39 9.03
C VAL A 106 -27.73 3.66 9.12
N PRO A 107 -27.88 2.67 10.01
CA PRO A 107 -29.15 1.98 10.18
C PRO A 107 -30.22 2.91 10.76
N GLU A 108 -31.48 2.67 10.41
CA GLU A 108 -32.62 3.35 11.06
C GLU A 108 -33.10 2.60 12.31
N ASP A 109 -32.98 1.26 12.33
CA ASP A 109 -33.38 0.40 13.44
C ASP A 109 -32.31 0.43 14.56
N PRO A 110 -32.63 0.91 15.78
CA PRO A 110 -31.71 0.88 16.91
C PRO A 110 -31.27 -0.53 17.32
N GLU A 111 -32.02 -1.57 16.95
CA GLU A 111 -31.68 -2.98 17.21
C GLU A 111 -30.90 -3.63 16.06
N TYR A 112 -30.51 -2.87 15.02
CA TYR A 112 -29.80 -3.40 13.85
C TYR A 112 -28.59 -4.24 14.22
N ALA A 113 -27.68 -3.69 15.03
CA ALA A 113 -26.46 -4.37 15.47
C ALA A 113 -26.74 -5.70 16.20
N ALA A 114 -27.83 -5.77 16.98
CA ALA A 114 -28.21 -6.99 17.70
C ALA A 114 -28.81 -8.07 16.79
N LYS A 115 -29.38 -7.69 15.63
CA LYS A 115 -30.06 -8.61 14.70
C LYS A 115 -29.14 -9.07 13.57
N ILE A 116 -28.46 -8.13 12.91
CA ILE A 116 -27.80 -8.35 11.63
C ILE A 116 -26.64 -9.35 11.72
N GLY A 117 -25.98 -9.44 12.88
CA GLY A 117 -24.90 -10.41 13.12
C GLY A 117 -25.29 -11.86 12.85
N THR A 118 -26.58 -12.21 12.96
CA THR A 118 -27.10 -13.54 12.60
C THR A 118 -26.88 -13.84 11.11
N TYR A 119 -27.09 -12.86 10.23
CA TYR A 119 -26.86 -13.01 8.80
C TYR A 119 -25.36 -13.11 8.50
N LEU A 120 -24.54 -12.23 9.08
CA LEU A 120 -23.08 -12.28 8.93
C LEU A 120 -22.54 -13.67 9.28
N GLY A 121 -22.92 -14.20 10.45
CA GLY A 121 -22.49 -15.53 10.89
C GLY A 121 -22.96 -16.67 9.99
N ALA A 122 -24.13 -16.54 9.36
CA ALA A 122 -24.66 -17.55 8.45
C ALA A 122 -24.01 -17.50 7.04
N VAL A 123 -23.74 -16.30 6.51
CA VAL A 123 -23.28 -16.13 5.12
C VAL A 123 -21.77 -16.19 4.99
N LEU A 124 -21.02 -15.70 5.96
CA LEU A 124 -19.57 -15.50 5.86
C LEU A 124 -18.79 -16.80 5.61
N PRO A 125 -19.11 -17.95 6.25
CA PRO A 125 -18.46 -19.24 5.93
C PRO A 125 -18.68 -19.68 4.47
N THR A 126 -19.83 -19.35 3.87
CA THR A 126 -20.10 -19.65 2.46
C THR A 126 -19.15 -18.86 1.56
N TYR A 127 -18.89 -17.59 1.88
CA TYR A 127 -17.86 -16.80 1.20
C TYR A 127 -16.49 -17.45 1.38
N GLY A 128 -16.06 -17.73 2.62
CA GLY A 128 -14.76 -18.37 2.86
C GLY A 128 -14.52 -19.66 2.05
N LEU A 129 -15.56 -20.49 1.88
CA LEU A 129 -15.46 -21.74 1.12
C LEU A 129 -15.50 -21.55 -0.41
N GLN A 130 -16.37 -20.67 -0.91
CA GLN A 130 -16.68 -20.58 -2.34
C GLN A 130 -15.92 -19.47 -3.06
N PHE A 131 -15.35 -18.49 -2.33
CA PHE A 131 -14.81 -17.28 -2.94
C PHE A 131 -13.65 -17.56 -3.88
N VAL A 132 -12.76 -18.53 -3.57
CA VAL A 132 -11.68 -18.94 -4.49
C VAL A 132 -12.20 -19.41 -5.86
N ASN A 133 -13.35 -20.11 -5.89
CA ASN A 133 -13.97 -20.54 -7.14
C ASN A 133 -14.57 -19.33 -7.88
N TRP A 134 -15.25 -18.44 -7.15
CA TRP A 134 -15.79 -17.22 -7.75
C TRP A 134 -14.69 -16.29 -8.26
N TRP A 135 -13.57 -16.21 -7.56
CA TRP A 135 -12.38 -15.47 -7.95
C TRP A 135 -11.91 -15.94 -9.32
N ARG A 136 -11.56 -17.21 -9.44
CA ARG A 136 -11.05 -17.81 -10.68
C ARG A 136 -12.07 -17.84 -11.81
N ASP A 137 -13.31 -18.27 -11.54
CA ASP A 137 -14.26 -18.62 -12.60
C ASP A 137 -15.14 -17.43 -13.03
N ARG A 138 -15.18 -16.35 -12.23
CA ARG A 138 -16.08 -15.21 -12.49
C ARG A 138 -15.39 -13.85 -12.36
N LEU A 139 -14.69 -13.58 -11.26
CA LEU A 139 -14.24 -12.23 -10.91
C LEU A 139 -12.95 -11.86 -11.65
N VAL A 140 -11.94 -12.72 -11.71
CA VAL A 140 -10.74 -12.50 -12.54
C VAL A 140 -11.13 -12.36 -14.02
N PRO A 141 -11.94 -13.25 -14.62
CA PRO A 141 -12.42 -13.05 -15.99
C PRO A 141 -13.22 -11.75 -16.19
N GLU A 142 -13.91 -11.25 -15.17
CA GLU A 142 -14.58 -9.93 -15.22
C GLU A 142 -13.55 -8.80 -15.26
N MET A 143 -12.54 -8.84 -14.39
CA MET A 143 -11.47 -7.84 -14.36
C MET A 143 -10.64 -7.85 -15.65
N ASP A 144 -10.27 -9.02 -16.16
CA ASP A 144 -9.52 -9.16 -17.43
C ASP A 144 -10.28 -8.56 -18.62
N ARG A 145 -11.60 -8.74 -18.69
CA ARG A 145 -12.42 -8.12 -19.75
C ARG A 145 -12.47 -6.60 -19.61
N ASN A 146 -12.56 -6.10 -18.38
CA ASN A 146 -12.57 -4.66 -18.12
C ASN A 146 -11.22 -4.02 -18.51
N PHE A 147 -10.10 -4.63 -18.11
CA PHE A 147 -8.77 -4.15 -18.50
C PHE A 147 -8.53 -4.26 -20.00
N GLY A 148 -8.87 -5.40 -20.62
CA GLY A 148 -8.77 -5.54 -22.07
C GLY A 148 -9.57 -4.49 -22.86
N TYR A 149 -10.69 -4.02 -22.33
CA TYR A 149 -11.43 -2.88 -22.90
C TYR A 149 -10.64 -1.57 -22.77
N LEU A 150 -10.19 -1.21 -21.57
CA LEU A 150 -9.44 0.03 -21.32
C LEU A 150 -8.13 0.05 -22.11
N GLU A 151 -7.36 -1.02 -22.06
CA GLU A 151 -6.11 -1.19 -22.81
C GLU A 151 -6.35 -1.08 -24.32
N GLY A 152 -7.38 -1.74 -24.85
CA GLY A 152 -7.73 -1.64 -26.28
C GLY A 152 -8.16 -0.24 -26.71
N MET A 153 -8.68 0.58 -25.79
CA MET A 153 -8.98 1.99 -26.04
C MET A 153 -7.71 2.86 -25.95
N LEU A 154 -6.83 2.58 -25.00
CA LEU A 154 -5.54 3.25 -24.82
C LEU A 154 -4.57 2.98 -25.99
N ASP A 155 -4.56 1.77 -26.54
CA ASP A 155 -3.76 1.39 -27.73
C ASP A 155 -4.11 2.24 -28.96
N LYS A 156 -5.33 2.80 -29.02
CA LYS A 156 -5.80 3.68 -30.12
C LYS A 156 -6.05 5.13 -29.69
N GLN A 157 -5.54 5.54 -28.53
CA GLN A 157 -5.78 6.87 -27.95
C GLN A 157 -5.50 8.06 -28.90
N ASP A 158 -4.53 7.91 -29.81
CA ASP A 158 -4.17 8.97 -30.76
C ASP A 158 -5.33 9.27 -31.72
N SER A 159 -6.16 8.26 -32.03
CA SER A 159 -7.35 8.40 -32.86
C SER A 159 -8.57 8.97 -32.12
N LEU A 160 -8.55 8.96 -30.78
CA LEU A 160 -9.65 9.47 -29.96
C LEU A 160 -9.53 10.99 -29.79
N ASN A 161 -10.65 11.69 -29.86
CA ASN A 161 -10.71 13.09 -29.49
C ASN A 161 -10.87 13.26 -27.96
N LEU A 162 -10.71 14.50 -27.47
CA LEU A 162 -10.74 14.79 -26.04
C LEU A 162 -12.06 14.36 -25.36
N MET A 163 -13.20 14.50 -26.02
CA MET A 163 -14.50 14.12 -25.45
C MET A 163 -14.72 12.60 -25.48
N GLU A 164 -14.16 11.89 -26.45
CA GLU A 164 -14.13 10.41 -26.43
C GLU A 164 -13.28 9.88 -25.26
N LEU A 165 -12.15 10.54 -24.98
CA LEU A 165 -11.34 10.23 -23.80
C LEU A 165 -12.04 10.61 -22.49
N ALA A 166 -12.82 11.70 -22.47
CA ALA A 166 -13.64 12.06 -21.32
C ALA A 166 -14.70 10.99 -21.02
N CYS A 167 -15.33 10.40 -22.04
CA CYS A 167 -16.23 9.25 -21.84
C CYS A 167 -15.48 8.02 -21.32
N LEU A 168 -14.32 7.69 -21.91
CA LEU A 168 -13.48 6.59 -21.45
C LEU A 168 -13.04 6.77 -19.98
N PHE A 169 -12.86 8.00 -19.53
CA PHE A 169 -12.52 8.31 -18.15
C PHE A 169 -13.66 7.96 -17.19
N GLU A 170 -14.91 8.23 -17.55
CA GLU A 170 -16.06 7.77 -16.75
C GLU A 170 -16.14 6.23 -16.73
N ASP A 171 -15.92 5.57 -17.89
CA ASP A 171 -15.88 4.09 -17.95
C ASP A 171 -14.75 3.51 -17.06
N ALA A 172 -13.59 4.18 -17.01
CA ALA A 172 -12.47 3.77 -16.17
C ALA A 172 -12.79 3.91 -14.68
N ILE A 173 -13.52 4.97 -14.28
CA ILE A 173 -14.00 5.15 -12.90
C ILE A 173 -15.02 4.06 -12.54
N ASP A 174 -15.99 3.78 -13.41
CA ASP A 174 -16.98 2.72 -13.19
C ASP A 174 -16.33 1.34 -13.01
N ILE A 175 -15.30 1.05 -13.83
CA ILE A 175 -14.51 -0.18 -13.73
C ILE A 175 -13.72 -0.22 -12.42
N HIS A 176 -13.06 0.87 -12.05
CA HIS A 176 -12.30 0.99 -10.80
C HIS A 176 -13.20 0.75 -9.58
N ASP A 177 -14.33 1.43 -9.51
CA ASP A 177 -15.35 1.26 -8.48
C ASP A 177 -15.81 -0.20 -8.37
N ARG A 178 -16.03 -0.85 -9.52
CA ARG A 178 -16.44 -2.24 -9.55
C ARG A 178 -15.36 -3.17 -9.02
N HIS A 179 -14.10 -2.93 -9.39
CA HIS A 179 -12.94 -3.69 -8.92
C HIS A 179 -12.75 -3.52 -7.41
N TRP A 180 -12.88 -2.32 -6.88
CA TRP A 180 -12.82 -2.08 -5.43
C TRP A 180 -13.99 -2.73 -4.66
N LYS A 181 -15.19 -2.78 -5.24
CA LYS A 181 -16.29 -3.59 -4.66
C LYS A 181 -15.92 -5.08 -4.60
N ILE A 182 -15.17 -5.60 -5.58
CA ILE A 182 -14.65 -6.98 -5.55
C ILE A 182 -13.59 -7.15 -4.46
N HIS A 183 -12.69 -6.17 -4.29
CA HIS A 183 -11.69 -6.15 -3.20
C HIS A 183 -12.36 -6.32 -1.83
N TRP A 184 -13.44 -5.57 -1.57
CA TRP A 184 -14.19 -5.70 -0.30
C TRP A 184 -14.89 -7.04 -0.11
N MET A 185 -15.31 -7.69 -1.20
CA MET A 185 -15.83 -9.05 -1.13
C MET A 185 -14.75 -10.06 -0.74
N LEU A 186 -13.55 -9.92 -1.30
CA LEU A 186 -12.40 -10.79 -1.04
C LEU A 186 -11.91 -10.63 0.39
N ASN A 187 -11.73 -9.40 0.87
CA ASN A 187 -11.21 -9.12 2.21
C ASN A 187 -12.03 -9.81 3.30
N PHE A 188 -13.36 -9.73 3.24
CA PHE A 188 -14.22 -10.41 4.22
C PHE A 188 -14.22 -11.94 4.05
N ALA A 189 -14.17 -12.45 2.81
CA ALA A 189 -14.05 -13.89 2.57
C ALA A 189 -12.74 -14.45 3.16
N GLN A 190 -11.63 -13.71 3.03
CA GLN A 190 -10.33 -14.08 3.57
C GLN A 190 -10.27 -13.95 5.10
N LEU A 191 -10.87 -12.89 5.64
CA LEU A 191 -11.06 -12.74 7.09
C LEU A 191 -11.81 -13.95 7.66
N SER A 192 -12.86 -14.42 6.98
CA SER A 192 -13.58 -15.64 7.35
C SER A 192 -12.69 -16.87 7.43
N ALA A 193 -11.87 -17.11 6.41
CA ALA A 193 -10.98 -18.28 6.35
C ALA A 193 -9.95 -18.22 7.49
N THR A 194 -9.38 -17.05 7.73
CA THR A 194 -8.39 -16.82 8.79
C THR A 194 -8.99 -17.01 10.18
N LEU A 195 -10.17 -16.43 10.45
CA LEU A 195 -10.85 -16.59 11.74
C LEU A 195 -11.26 -18.03 12.00
N ASN A 196 -11.70 -18.76 10.97
CA ASN A 196 -12.03 -20.17 11.08
C ASN A 196 -10.80 -21.01 11.44
N LEU A 197 -9.67 -20.80 10.75
CA LEU A 197 -8.43 -21.53 11.06
C LEU A 197 -7.95 -21.23 12.48
N ARG A 198 -7.95 -19.95 12.90
CA ARG A 198 -7.63 -19.54 14.27
C ARG A 198 -8.50 -20.24 15.31
N ALA A 199 -9.81 -20.28 15.09
CA ALA A 199 -10.75 -20.92 16.00
C ALA A 199 -10.50 -22.43 16.12
N VAL A 200 -10.23 -23.11 15.00
CA VAL A 200 -9.90 -24.55 15.01
C VAL A 200 -8.55 -24.80 15.67
N MET A 201 -7.54 -23.95 15.46
CA MET A 201 -6.25 -24.02 16.15
C MET A 201 -6.40 -23.88 17.66
N GLU A 202 -7.13 -22.88 18.13
CA GLU A 202 -7.39 -22.67 19.55
C GLU A 202 -8.11 -23.89 20.15
N LYS A 203 -9.14 -24.41 19.46
CA LYS A 203 -9.91 -25.59 19.90
C LYS A 203 -9.08 -26.86 19.99
N THR A 204 -8.20 -27.11 19.03
CA THR A 204 -7.47 -28.39 18.89
C THR A 204 -6.11 -28.41 19.58
N HIS A 205 -5.41 -27.27 19.60
CA HIS A 205 -4.07 -27.12 20.17
C HIS A 205 -4.04 -26.31 21.48
N GLY A 206 -5.17 -25.72 21.89
CA GLY A 206 -5.30 -24.92 23.11
C GLY A 206 -4.60 -23.55 23.05
N LYS A 207 -4.07 -23.17 21.88
CA LYS A 207 -3.47 -21.86 21.59
C LYS A 207 -3.39 -21.61 20.08
N ILE A 208 -3.37 -20.35 19.69
CA ILE A 208 -3.00 -19.93 18.33
C ILE A 208 -1.46 -19.83 18.22
N ASN A 209 -0.89 -20.50 17.22
CA ASN A 209 0.52 -20.34 16.85
C ASN A 209 0.63 -19.33 15.69
N GLU A 210 0.92 -18.07 16.02
CA GLU A 210 1.01 -16.97 15.04
C GLU A 210 2.12 -17.18 13.99
N GLN A 211 3.25 -17.81 14.38
CA GLN A 211 4.34 -18.10 13.43
C GLN A 211 3.91 -19.14 12.39
N LEU A 212 3.21 -20.19 12.84
CA LEU A 212 2.70 -21.24 11.96
C LEU A 212 1.60 -20.70 11.05
N LEU A 213 0.70 -19.87 11.60
CA LEU A 213 -0.35 -19.22 10.83
C LEU A 213 0.24 -18.34 9.71
N GLY A 214 1.26 -17.53 10.01
CA GLY A 214 1.93 -16.70 9.01
C GLY A 214 2.56 -17.51 7.88
N ARG A 215 3.16 -18.68 8.18
CA ARG A 215 3.71 -19.59 7.15
C ARG A 215 2.61 -20.16 6.24
N LEU A 216 1.47 -20.55 6.82
CA LEU A 216 0.31 -21.09 6.10
C LEU A 216 -0.44 -20.05 5.26
N GLN A 217 -0.28 -18.75 5.56
CA GLN A 217 -0.89 -17.66 4.81
C GLN A 217 -0.01 -17.18 3.63
N ASN A 218 1.18 -17.75 3.45
CA ASN A 218 1.99 -17.52 2.26
C ASN A 218 1.44 -18.29 1.05
N SER A 219 1.84 -17.82 -0.14
CA SER A 219 1.54 -18.48 -1.42
C SER A 219 2.82 -18.67 -2.22
N ALA A 220 2.89 -19.79 -2.94
CA ALA A 220 3.94 -20.10 -3.91
C ALA A 220 3.40 -20.17 -5.35
N ARG A 221 2.16 -19.68 -5.58
CA ARG A 221 1.46 -19.72 -6.87
C ARG A 221 0.50 -18.53 -6.97
N ASP A 222 1.03 -17.39 -7.36
CA ASP A 222 0.29 -16.13 -7.52
C ASP A 222 0.98 -15.21 -8.53
N ARG A 223 0.31 -14.12 -8.91
CA ARG A 223 0.75 -13.16 -9.93
C ARG A 223 2.07 -12.45 -9.61
N ASN A 224 2.43 -12.32 -8.33
CA ASN A 224 3.72 -11.73 -7.97
C ASN A 224 4.87 -12.66 -8.35
N TRP A 225 4.71 -13.98 -8.13
CA TRP A 225 5.71 -14.95 -8.54
C TRP A 225 5.84 -15.05 -10.07
N ASP A 226 4.74 -14.92 -10.81
CA ASP A 226 4.78 -14.86 -12.28
C ASP A 226 5.66 -13.69 -12.78
N SER A 227 5.51 -12.52 -12.15
CA SER A 227 6.31 -11.33 -12.43
C SER A 227 7.79 -11.54 -12.08
N ILE A 228 8.08 -12.10 -10.89
CA ILE A 228 9.45 -12.40 -10.45
C ILE A 228 10.12 -13.42 -11.40
N GLU A 229 9.39 -14.43 -11.86
CA GLU A 229 9.89 -15.41 -12.82
C GLU A 229 10.28 -14.75 -14.16
N ALA A 230 9.45 -13.81 -14.64
CA ALA A 230 9.73 -13.08 -15.88
C ALA A 230 11.00 -12.22 -15.76
N LEU A 231 11.18 -11.51 -14.64
CA LEU A 231 12.42 -10.78 -14.32
C LEU A 231 13.63 -11.69 -14.22
N TRP A 232 13.49 -12.85 -13.57
CA TRP A 232 14.56 -13.84 -13.48
C TRP A 232 14.95 -14.38 -14.87
N LYS A 233 13.99 -14.69 -15.75
CA LYS A 233 14.27 -15.10 -17.13
C LYS A 233 15.02 -14.01 -17.92
N MET A 234 14.65 -12.75 -17.73
CA MET A 234 15.37 -11.61 -18.30
C MET A 234 16.81 -11.55 -17.80
N LYS A 235 17.02 -11.76 -16.50
CA LYS A 235 18.36 -11.84 -15.89
C LYS A 235 19.20 -12.96 -16.49
N GLU A 236 18.66 -14.18 -16.61
CA GLU A 236 19.38 -15.32 -17.19
C GLU A 236 19.79 -15.07 -18.64
N GLU A 237 18.90 -14.48 -19.44
CA GLU A 237 19.20 -14.10 -20.83
C GLU A 237 20.30 -13.03 -20.90
N ALA A 238 20.21 -11.99 -20.06
CA ALA A 238 21.19 -10.93 -20.01
C ALA A 238 22.58 -11.44 -19.57
N LYS A 239 22.65 -12.40 -18.64
CA LYS A 239 23.91 -13.04 -18.22
C LYS A 239 24.51 -13.95 -19.30
N ALA A 240 23.67 -14.66 -20.04
CA ALA A 240 24.12 -15.65 -21.03
C ALA A 240 24.62 -15.01 -22.33
N ASP A 241 24.12 -13.82 -22.68
CA ASP A 241 24.50 -13.09 -23.89
C ASP A 241 25.69 -12.15 -23.61
N PRO A 242 26.85 -12.29 -24.31
CA PRO A 242 28.04 -11.49 -24.02
C PRO A 242 27.86 -9.97 -24.22
N GLU A 243 26.98 -9.55 -25.14
CA GLU A 243 26.74 -8.13 -25.42
C GLU A 243 25.86 -7.53 -24.31
N LEU A 244 24.76 -8.21 -23.95
CA LEU A 244 23.92 -7.77 -22.83
C LEU A 244 24.68 -7.81 -21.51
N ALA A 245 25.47 -8.86 -21.26
CA ALA A 245 26.29 -8.97 -20.05
C ALA A 245 27.34 -7.85 -19.95
N ALA A 246 27.78 -7.27 -21.07
CA ALA A 246 28.65 -6.10 -21.06
C ALA A 246 27.86 -4.81 -20.76
N ILE A 247 26.65 -4.68 -21.32
CA ILE A 247 25.75 -3.53 -21.09
C ILE A 247 25.31 -3.45 -19.63
N PHE A 248 24.89 -4.57 -19.03
CA PHE A 248 24.43 -4.65 -17.63
C PHE A 248 25.54 -4.52 -16.57
N LYS A 249 26.79 -4.22 -16.98
CA LYS A 249 27.88 -3.85 -16.05
C LYS A 249 27.92 -2.36 -15.72
N ALA A 250 27.12 -1.53 -16.38
CA ALA A 250 27.03 -0.12 -16.05
C ALA A 250 26.42 0.08 -14.65
N ASP A 251 26.76 1.19 -14.01
CA ASP A 251 26.47 1.42 -12.58
C ASP A 251 25.00 1.84 -12.36
N THR A 252 24.34 2.37 -13.39
CA THR A 252 22.99 2.93 -13.29
C THR A 252 22.04 2.36 -14.34
N ALA A 253 20.74 2.23 -14.00
CA ALA A 253 19.72 1.84 -14.97
C ALA A 253 19.69 2.77 -16.20
N GLY A 254 19.89 4.08 -16.03
CA GLY A 254 19.91 5.04 -17.13
C GLY A 254 21.04 4.80 -18.13
N GLU A 255 22.24 4.45 -17.65
CA GLU A 255 23.37 4.06 -18.51
C GLU A 255 23.10 2.73 -19.23
N ILE A 256 22.50 1.77 -18.53
CA ILE A 256 22.10 0.48 -19.12
C ILE A 256 21.09 0.70 -20.24
N ILE A 257 20.04 1.50 -20.00
CA ILE A 257 19.00 1.82 -20.98
C ILE A 257 19.62 2.48 -22.21
N THR A 258 20.44 3.52 -22.01
CA THR A 258 21.13 4.22 -23.11
C THR A 258 21.95 3.25 -23.96
N ALA A 259 22.66 2.32 -23.32
CA ALA A 259 23.47 1.32 -24.00
C ALA A 259 22.62 0.25 -24.72
N LEU A 260 21.50 -0.18 -24.13
CA LEU A 260 20.54 -1.09 -24.77
C LEU A 260 19.95 -0.45 -26.04
N GLU A 261 19.53 0.81 -25.98
CA GLU A 261 18.96 1.54 -27.11
C GLU A 261 19.97 1.77 -28.25
N ALA A 262 21.25 1.98 -27.91
CA ALA A 262 22.33 2.13 -28.87
C ALA A 262 22.67 0.82 -29.61
N SER A 263 22.34 -0.33 -29.03
CA SER A 263 22.69 -1.66 -29.50
C SER A 263 21.55 -2.33 -30.29
N GLY A 264 21.90 -3.07 -31.36
CA GLY A 264 20.92 -3.87 -32.09
C GLY A 264 20.36 -5.05 -31.26
N ARG A 265 21.19 -5.63 -30.38
CA ARG A 265 20.78 -6.71 -29.47
C ARG A 265 19.99 -6.18 -28.27
N GLY A 266 20.38 -5.02 -27.76
CA GLY A 266 19.70 -4.32 -26.67
C GLY A 266 18.29 -3.89 -27.06
N ARG A 267 18.10 -3.28 -28.24
CA ARG A 267 16.76 -2.97 -28.76
C ARG A 267 15.86 -4.21 -28.86
N ARG A 268 16.39 -5.35 -29.33
CA ARG A 268 15.64 -6.61 -29.32
C ARG A 268 15.31 -7.08 -27.90
N PHE A 269 16.22 -6.93 -26.95
CA PHE A 269 15.93 -7.26 -25.55
C PHE A 269 14.79 -6.40 -24.99
N ILE A 270 14.79 -5.10 -25.30
CA ILE A 270 13.70 -4.20 -24.92
C ILE A 270 12.37 -4.68 -25.54
N ASP A 271 12.33 -4.89 -26.85
CA ASP A 271 11.11 -5.27 -27.57
C ASP A 271 10.58 -6.67 -27.23
N GLU A 272 11.47 -7.64 -27.02
CA GLU A 272 11.11 -9.05 -26.82
C GLU A 272 10.95 -9.45 -25.34
N ARG A 273 11.39 -8.59 -24.40
CA ARG A 273 11.35 -8.87 -22.96
C ARG A 273 10.77 -7.74 -22.12
N VAL A 274 11.36 -6.54 -22.22
CA VAL A 274 10.98 -5.42 -21.35
C VAL A 274 9.57 -4.93 -21.65
N HIS A 275 9.24 -4.64 -22.92
CA HIS A 275 7.90 -4.20 -23.30
C HIS A 275 6.80 -5.24 -22.98
N PRO A 276 6.97 -6.55 -23.30
CA PRO A 276 6.02 -7.57 -22.86
C PRO A 276 5.85 -7.64 -21.34
N TYR A 277 6.94 -7.51 -20.58
CA TYR A 277 6.86 -7.47 -19.12
C TYR A 277 6.09 -6.25 -18.63
N GLN A 278 6.38 -5.06 -19.16
CA GLN A 278 5.65 -3.84 -18.81
C GLN A 278 4.17 -3.93 -19.16
N LYS A 279 3.82 -4.55 -20.30
CA LYS A 279 2.41 -4.73 -20.70
C LYS A 279 1.65 -5.67 -19.77
N GLU A 280 2.30 -6.74 -19.30
CA GLU A 280 1.65 -7.74 -18.44
C GLU A 280 1.68 -7.36 -16.96
N TYR A 281 2.83 -6.85 -16.48
CA TYR A 281 3.11 -6.64 -15.05
C TYR A 281 3.40 -5.19 -14.69
N GLY A 282 3.44 -4.26 -15.66
CA GLY A 282 3.82 -2.86 -15.41
C GLY A 282 2.70 -1.95 -14.90
N TRP A 283 1.51 -2.49 -14.63
CA TRP A 283 0.32 -1.75 -14.17
C TRP A 283 0.35 -1.41 -12.69
N HIS A 284 1.49 -0.93 -12.19
CA HIS A 284 1.64 -0.48 -10.82
C HIS A 284 2.64 0.68 -10.75
N ALA A 285 2.50 1.50 -9.72
CA ALA A 285 3.49 2.53 -9.38
C ALA A 285 4.29 2.10 -8.14
N VAL A 286 5.22 2.95 -7.72
CA VAL A 286 5.91 2.81 -6.44
C VAL A 286 4.95 2.91 -5.25
N TRP A 287 3.92 3.75 -5.37
CA TRP A 287 2.78 3.84 -4.46
C TRP A 287 1.50 3.74 -5.29
N SER A 288 0.84 2.58 -5.25
CA SER A 288 -0.29 2.28 -6.13
C SER A 288 -1.58 3.02 -5.75
N HIS A 289 -1.72 3.43 -4.50
CA HIS A 289 -2.84 4.23 -4.00
C HIS A 289 -2.62 5.73 -4.22
N GLU A 290 -2.16 6.10 -5.42
CA GLU A 290 -1.98 7.49 -5.82
C GLU A 290 -1.79 7.56 -7.35
N PHE A 291 -2.38 8.56 -7.99
CA PHE A 291 -2.24 8.79 -9.42
C PHE A 291 -1.04 9.64 -9.79
N ILE A 292 -0.32 10.27 -8.86
CA ILE A 292 0.84 11.13 -9.19
C ILE A 292 2.08 10.35 -9.64
N PHE A 293 2.22 9.09 -9.21
CA PHE A 293 3.43 8.32 -9.43
C PHE A 293 3.41 7.62 -10.78
N PRO A 294 4.50 7.68 -11.57
CA PRO A 294 4.61 6.93 -12.81
C PRO A 294 4.41 5.43 -12.60
N ASN A 295 3.65 4.81 -13.49
CA ASN A 295 3.52 3.36 -13.55
C ASN A 295 4.73 2.74 -14.26
N VAL A 296 5.05 1.49 -13.94
CA VAL A 296 6.12 0.73 -14.61
C VAL A 296 5.85 0.53 -16.10
N VAL A 297 4.59 0.60 -16.55
CA VAL A 297 4.26 0.62 -17.98
C VAL A 297 4.71 1.90 -18.70
N GLU A 298 4.93 3.01 -17.97
CA GLU A 298 5.38 4.29 -18.53
C GLU A 298 6.90 4.40 -18.64
N VAL A 299 7.64 3.77 -17.71
CA VAL A 299 9.09 3.93 -17.53
C VAL A 299 9.76 2.58 -17.34
N MET A 300 10.83 2.30 -18.08
CA MET A 300 11.50 0.98 -18.05
C MET A 300 12.57 0.88 -16.97
N GLU A 301 12.99 2.00 -16.39
CA GLU A 301 14.01 2.12 -15.36
C GLU A 301 13.78 1.14 -14.20
N PRO A 302 12.57 1.01 -13.61
CA PRO A 302 12.36 0.05 -12.53
C PRO A 302 12.58 -1.41 -12.94
N VAL A 303 12.24 -1.78 -14.19
CA VAL A 303 12.44 -3.14 -14.71
C VAL A 303 13.93 -3.42 -14.88
N ILE A 304 14.66 -2.50 -15.49
CA ILE A 304 16.10 -2.62 -15.71
C ILE A 304 16.86 -2.69 -14.39
N GLU A 305 16.46 -1.87 -13.40
CA GLU A 305 17.06 -1.86 -12.08
C GLU A 305 16.85 -3.19 -11.35
N LEU A 306 15.65 -3.79 -11.43
CA LEU A 306 15.38 -5.12 -10.86
C LEU A 306 16.20 -6.22 -11.55
N VAL A 307 16.30 -6.21 -12.88
CA VAL A 307 17.14 -7.16 -13.61
C VAL A 307 18.62 -7.00 -13.22
N ARG A 308 19.12 -5.77 -13.09
CA ARG A 308 20.49 -5.51 -12.64
C ARG A 308 20.71 -6.06 -11.23
N GLY A 309 19.81 -5.78 -10.29
CA GLY A 309 19.88 -6.31 -8.93
C GLY A 309 19.88 -7.85 -8.88
N TYR A 310 19.12 -8.51 -9.77
CA TYR A 310 19.12 -9.97 -9.86
C TYR A 310 20.42 -10.53 -10.47
N ILE A 311 21.10 -9.78 -11.35
CA ILE A 311 22.43 -10.15 -11.87
C ILE A 311 23.47 -10.06 -10.77
N GLU A 312 23.49 -8.94 -10.04
CA GLU A 312 24.45 -8.66 -8.96
C GLU A 312 24.38 -9.69 -7.83
N ASN A 313 23.16 -10.05 -7.40
CA ASN A 313 22.94 -11.00 -6.31
C ASN A 313 22.84 -12.46 -6.75
N ASP A 314 22.95 -12.71 -8.06
CA ASP A 314 22.71 -14.01 -8.70
C ASP A 314 21.42 -14.70 -8.22
N TYR A 315 20.31 -13.95 -8.20
CA TYR A 315 19.04 -14.40 -7.65
C TYR A 315 18.53 -15.70 -8.33
N ASP A 316 18.19 -16.71 -7.55
CA ASP A 316 17.72 -18.02 -8.03
C ASP A 316 16.24 -18.18 -7.73
N TYR A 317 15.39 -17.88 -8.72
CA TYR A 317 13.94 -18.01 -8.59
C TYR A 317 13.51 -19.46 -8.32
N PRO A 318 13.91 -20.49 -9.12
CA PRO A 318 13.50 -21.88 -8.87
C PRO A 318 13.82 -22.38 -7.46
N LYS A 319 15.00 -22.01 -6.92
CA LYS A 319 15.36 -22.35 -5.55
C LYS A 319 14.48 -21.66 -4.52
N THR A 320 14.24 -20.36 -4.70
CA THR A 320 13.46 -19.53 -3.76
C THR A 320 12.01 -19.99 -3.70
N ILE A 321 11.35 -20.15 -4.85
CA ILE A 321 9.96 -20.62 -4.90
C ILE A 321 9.82 -22.06 -4.41
N GLY A 322 10.80 -22.92 -4.70
CA GLY A 322 10.83 -24.30 -4.21
C GLY A 322 10.97 -24.39 -2.69
N ALA A 323 11.83 -23.54 -2.09
CA ALA A 323 11.97 -23.46 -0.64
C ALA A 323 10.69 -22.98 0.05
N LEU A 324 10.01 -21.98 -0.51
CA LEU A 324 8.74 -21.49 0.02
C LEU A 324 7.64 -22.55 -0.07
N ALA A 325 7.53 -23.24 -1.21
CA ALA A 325 6.56 -24.33 -1.37
C ALA A 325 6.80 -25.47 -0.37
N ALA A 326 8.07 -25.81 -0.11
CA ALA A 326 8.44 -26.79 0.90
C ALA A 326 8.11 -26.33 2.33
N ASP A 327 8.32 -25.05 2.65
CA ASP A 327 7.98 -24.48 3.96
C ASP A 327 6.47 -24.50 4.22
N ILE A 328 5.66 -24.12 3.23
CA ILE A 328 4.19 -24.18 3.31
C ILE A 328 3.73 -25.62 3.51
N ALA A 329 4.30 -26.58 2.76
CA ALA A 329 3.97 -27.99 2.92
C ALA A 329 4.34 -28.52 4.32
N ALA A 330 5.52 -28.18 4.83
CA ALA A 330 5.95 -28.54 6.18
C ALA A 330 5.04 -27.92 7.25
N ALA A 331 4.65 -26.65 7.10
CA ALA A 331 3.70 -26.00 8.00
C ALA A 331 2.32 -26.68 7.98
N ALA A 332 1.87 -27.14 6.81
CA ALA A 332 0.61 -27.86 6.65
C ALA A 332 0.64 -29.26 7.27
N GLU A 333 1.82 -29.89 7.37
CA GLU A 333 2.02 -31.12 8.14
C GLU A 333 2.09 -30.83 9.64
N GLU A 334 2.87 -29.82 10.04
CA GLU A 334 3.08 -29.41 11.44
C GLU A 334 1.77 -29.10 12.15
N ILE A 335 0.84 -28.38 11.50
CA ILE A 335 -0.45 -28.02 12.12
C ILE A 335 -1.35 -29.24 12.41
N LEU A 336 -1.09 -30.38 11.74
CA LEU A 336 -1.85 -31.62 11.90
C LEU A 336 -1.21 -32.59 12.91
N GLU A 337 0.01 -32.31 13.36
CA GLU A 337 0.75 -33.19 14.26
C GLU A 337 -0.01 -33.44 15.58
N GLY A 338 -0.06 -34.71 15.99
CA GLY A 338 -0.73 -35.12 17.23
C GLY A 338 -2.26 -35.16 17.18
N LEU A 339 -2.89 -34.63 16.12
CA LEU A 339 -4.35 -34.67 15.96
C LEU A 339 -4.83 -36.03 15.46
N GLN A 340 -6.00 -36.47 15.93
CA GLN A 340 -6.65 -37.72 15.52
C GLN A 340 -8.18 -37.54 15.45
N GLY A 341 -8.85 -38.40 14.68
CA GLY A 341 -10.31 -38.43 14.61
C GLY A 341 -10.92 -37.11 14.11
N GLU A 342 -11.96 -36.64 14.78
CA GLU A 342 -12.71 -35.43 14.40
C GLU A 342 -11.83 -34.17 14.38
N ALA A 343 -10.94 -34.01 15.37
CA ALA A 343 -10.05 -32.84 15.46
C ALA A 343 -9.10 -32.74 14.25
N LEU A 344 -8.64 -33.89 13.74
CA LEU A 344 -7.78 -33.96 12.57
C LEU A 344 -8.53 -33.56 11.29
N GLU A 345 -9.75 -34.05 11.11
CA GLU A 345 -10.56 -33.73 9.93
C GLU A 345 -11.03 -32.27 9.93
N GLU A 346 -11.38 -31.73 11.11
CA GLU A 346 -11.73 -30.31 11.26
C GLU A 346 -10.53 -29.39 10.93
N MET A 347 -9.33 -29.73 11.41
CA MET A 347 -8.12 -28.97 11.09
C MET A 347 -7.76 -29.07 9.60
N ARG A 348 -7.85 -30.25 8.99
CA ARG A 348 -7.62 -30.42 7.55
C ARG A 348 -8.55 -29.52 6.73
N ALA A 349 -9.84 -29.53 7.03
CA ALA A 349 -10.83 -28.75 6.31
C ALA A 349 -10.58 -27.24 6.44
N ALA A 350 -10.27 -26.77 7.65
CA ALA A 350 -9.94 -25.36 7.88
C ALA A 350 -8.65 -24.94 7.17
N ASN A 351 -7.61 -25.76 7.22
CA ASN A 351 -6.33 -25.48 6.57
C ASN A 351 -6.44 -25.54 5.04
N GLU A 352 -7.22 -26.46 4.47
CA GLU A 352 -7.45 -26.53 3.02
C GLU A 352 -8.08 -25.22 2.49
N ILE A 353 -9.09 -24.69 3.20
CA ILE A 353 -9.70 -23.41 2.84
C ILE A 353 -8.67 -22.28 2.92
N ASN A 354 -7.87 -22.23 3.99
CA ASN A 354 -6.83 -21.21 4.16
C ASN A 354 -5.80 -21.25 3.01
N LEU A 355 -5.26 -22.43 2.69
CA LEU A 355 -4.27 -22.59 1.62
C LEU A 355 -4.83 -22.22 0.23
N ARG A 356 -6.12 -22.46 0.00
CA ARG A 356 -6.80 -22.05 -1.25
C ARG A 356 -7.05 -20.55 -1.33
N MET A 357 -7.19 -19.87 -0.19
CA MET A 357 -7.39 -18.42 -0.11
C MET A 357 -6.06 -17.65 -0.11
N ALA A 358 -4.95 -18.24 0.35
CA ALA A 358 -3.67 -17.55 0.47
C ALA A 358 -3.20 -16.83 -0.82
N PRO A 359 -3.28 -17.43 -2.03
CA PRO A 359 -2.90 -16.75 -3.29
C PRO A 359 -3.73 -15.52 -3.64
N LEU A 360 -4.96 -15.41 -3.11
CA LEU A 360 -5.84 -14.29 -3.44
C LEU A 360 -5.35 -12.97 -2.84
N THR A 361 -4.51 -13.00 -1.80
CA THR A 361 -3.92 -11.78 -1.22
C THR A 361 -3.02 -11.06 -2.22
N PRO A 362 -1.93 -11.67 -2.72
CA PRO A 362 -1.11 -11.03 -3.74
C PRO A 362 -1.87 -10.80 -5.06
N ASP A 363 -2.75 -11.70 -5.47
CA ASP A 363 -3.49 -11.55 -6.73
C ASP A 363 -4.43 -10.33 -6.72
N HIS A 364 -5.14 -10.07 -5.61
CA HIS A 364 -6.01 -8.90 -5.59
C HIS A 364 -5.22 -7.60 -5.56
N HIS A 365 -4.04 -7.56 -4.93
CA HIS A 365 -3.16 -6.41 -5.06
C HIS A 365 -2.77 -6.16 -6.51
N PHE A 366 -2.45 -7.22 -7.27
CA PHE A 366 -2.11 -7.13 -8.69
C PHE A 366 -3.27 -6.59 -9.52
N TYR A 367 -4.46 -7.20 -9.43
CA TYR A 367 -5.59 -6.81 -10.26
C TYR A 367 -6.25 -5.51 -9.81
N ILE A 368 -6.35 -5.23 -8.51
CA ILE A 368 -7.23 -4.18 -7.99
C ILE A 368 -6.40 -3.00 -7.49
N ASP A 369 -5.61 -3.19 -6.43
CA ASP A 369 -4.86 -2.11 -5.78
C ASP A 369 -3.86 -1.45 -6.73
N GLN A 370 -3.22 -2.26 -7.57
CA GLN A 370 -2.31 -1.84 -8.63
C GLN A 370 -3.06 -1.57 -9.93
N GLY A 371 -3.60 -2.63 -10.53
CA GLY A 371 -4.18 -2.61 -11.87
C GLY A 371 -5.27 -1.54 -12.04
N ALA A 372 -6.26 -1.49 -11.15
CA ALA A 372 -7.37 -0.55 -11.31
C ALA A 372 -6.90 0.91 -11.24
N ASN A 373 -6.01 1.24 -10.30
CA ASN A 373 -5.47 2.60 -10.17
C ASN A 373 -4.59 3.00 -11.37
N ALA A 374 -3.74 2.08 -11.85
CA ALA A 374 -2.85 2.34 -12.99
C ALA A 374 -3.64 2.59 -14.28
N HIS A 375 -4.72 1.85 -14.53
CA HIS A 375 -5.55 2.05 -15.72
C HIS A 375 -6.26 3.41 -15.71
N VAL A 376 -6.79 3.86 -14.56
CA VAL A 376 -7.35 5.22 -14.42
C VAL A 376 -6.29 6.27 -14.71
N ARG A 377 -5.06 6.10 -14.18
CA ARG A 377 -3.93 6.98 -14.49
C ARG A 377 -3.62 7.03 -15.99
N GLN A 378 -3.56 5.89 -16.69
CA GLN A 378 -3.25 5.91 -18.12
C GLN A 378 -4.31 6.64 -18.96
N VAL A 379 -5.59 6.55 -18.58
CA VAL A 379 -6.67 7.33 -19.21
C VAL A 379 -6.51 8.83 -18.93
N LEU A 380 -6.19 9.21 -17.69
CA LEU A 380 -5.86 10.58 -17.32
C LEU A 380 -4.70 11.12 -18.16
N LEU A 381 -3.60 10.37 -18.31
CA LEU A 381 -2.47 10.78 -19.13
C LEU A 381 -2.83 10.94 -20.61
N ALA A 382 -3.73 10.10 -21.14
CA ALA A 382 -4.23 10.26 -22.50
C ALA A 382 -5.00 11.59 -22.68
N ILE A 383 -5.83 11.96 -21.70
CA ILE A 383 -6.49 13.27 -21.65
C ILE A 383 -5.44 14.40 -21.58
N GLY A 384 -4.48 14.29 -20.68
CA GLY A 384 -3.41 15.26 -20.51
C GLY A 384 -2.59 15.48 -21.77
N ARG A 385 -2.25 14.42 -22.51
CA ARG A 385 -1.59 14.52 -23.82
C ARG A 385 -2.36 15.39 -24.81
N LYS A 386 -3.70 15.29 -24.86
CA LYS A 386 -4.53 16.14 -25.73
C LYS A 386 -4.53 17.60 -25.28
N LEU A 387 -4.59 17.85 -23.96
CA LEU A 387 -4.57 19.20 -23.39
C LEU A 387 -3.19 19.89 -23.55
N VAL A 388 -2.10 19.12 -23.50
CA VAL A 388 -0.77 19.63 -23.86
C VAL A 388 -0.68 19.94 -25.35
N ALA A 389 -1.20 19.06 -26.21
CA ALA A 389 -1.20 19.27 -27.66
C ALA A 389 -2.00 20.51 -28.09
N SER A 390 -3.03 20.90 -27.34
CA SER A 390 -3.78 22.15 -27.55
C SER A 390 -3.14 23.39 -26.90
N GLY A 391 -2.07 23.22 -26.10
CA GLY A 391 -1.38 24.29 -25.39
C GLY A 391 -2.03 24.73 -24.07
N ASP A 392 -3.02 23.98 -23.59
CA ASP A 392 -3.80 24.27 -22.39
C ASP A 392 -3.07 23.87 -21.09
N LEU A 393 -2.20 22.85 -21.14
CA LEU A 393 -1.35 22.38 -20.04
C LEU A 393 0.12 22.22 -20.48
N ASP A 394 1.03 22.09 -19.51
CA ASP A 394 2.47 22.01 -19.75
C ASP A 394 2.99 20.56 -19.75
N ALA A 395 2.40 19.67 -18.95
CA ALA A 395 2.73 18.24 -18.92
C ALA A 395 1.47 17.35 -18.88
N PRO A 396 1.50 16.12 -19.45
CA PRO A 396 0.33 15.24 -19.46
C PRO A 396 -0.19 14.86 -18.08
N ASP A 397 0.70 14.72 -17.10
CA ASP A 397 0.36 14.37 -15.72
C ASP A 397 -0.14 15.57 -14.90
N ASP A 398 -0.12 16.79 -15.44
CA ASP A 398 -0.71 17.96 -14.77
C ASP A 398 -2.21 17.76 -14.45
N VAL A 399 -2.90 16.88 -15.20
CA VAL A 399 -4.31 16.52 -14.96
C VAL A 399 -4.58 15.92 -13.58
N VAL A 400 -3.58 15.27 -12.94
CA VAL A 400 -3.77 14.68 -11.60
C VAL A 400 -3.89 15.73 -10.49
N TYR A 401 -3.52 16.98 -10.80
CA TYR A 401 -3.58 18.11 -9.88
C TYR A 401 -4.91 18.85 -9.92
N PHE A 402 -5.81 18.49 -10.84
CA PHE A 402 -7.18 18.97 -10.86
C PHE A 402 -8.03 18.16 -9.89
N ARG A 403 -9.03 18.79 -9.27
CA ARG A 403 -10.19 18.06 -8.75
C ARG A 403 -10.99 17.49 -9.91
N TYR A 404 -11.72 16.40 -9.67
CA TYR A 404 -12.45 15.66 -10.70
C TYR A 404 -13.38 16.56 -11.53
N ASN A 405 -14.20 17.38 -10.87
CA ASN A 405 -15.11 18.29 -11.56
C ASN A 405 -14.40 19.49 -12.19
N GLU A 406 -13.25 19.93 -11.67
CA GLU A 406 -12.44 20.97 -12.30
C GLU A 406 -11.93 20.50 -13.67
N LEU A 407 -11.41 19.26 -13.75
CA LEU A 407 -10.94 18.68 -15.00
C LEU A 407 -12.09 18.55 -16.02
N ARG A 408 -13.28 18.11 -15.60
CA ARG A 408 -14.45 17.98 -16.50
C ARG A 408 -14.85 19.31 -17.11
N VAL A 409 -14.90 20.37 -16.30
CA VAL A 409 -15.19 21.73 -16.79
C VAL A 409 -14.06 22.21 -17.70
N PHE A 410 -12.80 21.98 -17.32
CA PHE A 410 -11.63 22.37 -18.11
C PHE A 410 -11.62 21.69 -19.49
N MET A 411 -11.87 20.38 -19.58
CA MET A 411 -11.95 19.67 -20.86
C MET A 411 -13.08 20.18 -21.76
N GLY A 412 -14.21 20.60 -21.16
CA GLY A 412 -15.34 21.17 -21.90
C GLY A 412 -15.11 22.61 -22.35
N ASN A 413 -14.35 23.40 -21.58
CA ASN A 413 -13.99 24.77 -21.90
C ASN A 413 -12.68 25.20 -21.20
N PRO A 414 -11.51 25.00 -21.83
CA PRO A 414 -10.22 25.36 -21.23
C PRO A 414 -10.09 26.85 -20.92
N SER A 415 -10.85 27.72 -21.60
CA SER A 415 -10.84 29.17 -21.34
C SER A 415 -11.61 29.59 -20.08
N ALA A 416 -12.40 28.69 -19.47
CA ALA A 416 -13.19 28.99 -18.28
C ALA A 416 -12.36 29.11 -17.00
N MET A 417 -11.15 28.55 -16.99
CA MET A 417 -10.26 28.54 -15.83
C MET A 417 -8.80 28.49 -16.26
N ASP A 418 -7.90 28.99 -15.40
CA ASP A 418 -6.47 28.90 -15.64
C ASP A 418 -5.93 27.57 -15.13
N GLY A 419 -5.80 26.59 -16.04
CA GLY A 419 -5.31 25.25 -15.71
C GLY A 419 -3.91 25.24 -15.09
N ARG A 420 -2.99 26.08 -15.60
CA ARG A 420 -1.62 26.18 -15.04
C ARG A 420 -1.63 26.73 -13.63
N ALA A 421 -2.50 27.71 -13.34
CA ALA A 421 -2.65 28.23 -11.99
C ALA A 421 -3.24 27.19 -11.01
N ILE A 422 -4.20 26.36 -11.45
CA ILE A 422 -4.75 25.24 -10.65
C ILE A 422 -3.62 24.27 -10.28
N VAL A 423 -2.86 23.83 -11.28
CA VAL A 423 -1.72 22.91 -11.12
C VAL A 423 -0.67 23.48 -10.16
N ALA A 424 -0.25 24.73 -10.38
CA ALA A 424 0.75 25.39 -9.55
C ALA A 424 0.28 25.51 -8.08
N LYS A 425 -1.00 25.85 -7.86
CA LYS A 425 -1.59 25.92 -6.53
C LYS A 425 -1.61 24.56 -5.84
N ALA A 426 -2.00 23.50 -6.55
CA ALA A 426 -2.05 22.14 -6.02
C ALA A 426 -0.64 21.62 -5.67
N LYS A 427 0.35 21.84 -6.55
CA LYS A 427 1.78 21.53 -6.28
C LYS A 427 2.28 22.26 -5.02
N ALA A 428 2.01 23.56 -4.90
CA ALA A 428 2.40 24.33 -3.71
C ALA A 428 1.69 23.87 -2.43
N ALA A 429 0.41 23.47 -2.51
CA ALA A 429 -0.32 22.93 -1.37
C ALA A 429 0.27 21.58 -0.91
N ARG A 430 0.67 20.73 -1.86
CA ARG A 430 1.36 19.47 -1.59
C ARG A 430 2.72 19.68 -0.91
N GLU A 431 3.54 20.59 -1.42
CA GLU A 431 4.82 20.95 -0.78
C GLU A 431 4.62 21.48 0.64
N LYS A 432 3.59 22.30 0.84
CA LYS A 432 3.21 22.75 2.19
C LYS A 432 2.75 21.59 3.08
N ALA A 433 2.04 20.59 2.55
CA ALA A 433 1.57 19.44 3.33
C ALA A 433 2.72 18.69 4.00
N TYR A 434 3.87 18.55 3.32
CA TYR A 434 5.09 17.94 3.88
C TYR A 434 5.69 18.70 5.07
N THR A 435 5.26 19.94 5.36
CA THR A 435 5.66 20.67 6.57
C THR A 435 4.92 20.18 7.82
N PHE A 436 3.81 19.47 7.65
CA PHE A 436 3.08 18.83 8.73
C PHE A 436 3.60 17.43 8.97
N ARG A 437 3.60 17.01 10.23
CA ARG A 437 3.80 15.61 10.60
C ARG A 437 2.44 15.01 10.94
N PRO A 438 1.93 14.04 10.16
CA PRO A 438 0.65 13.42 10.44
C PRO A 438 0.71 12.68 11.79
N LYS A 439 -0.34 12.83 12.59
CA LYS A 439 -0.55 12.03 13.80
C LYS A 439 -1.10 10.67 13.41
N GLU A 440 -0.67 9.59 14.07
CA GLU A 440 -1.20 8.23 13.80
C GLU A 440 -2.72 8.14 13.96
N TRP A 441 -3.28 8.95 14.86
CA TRP A 441 -4.72 9.08 15.04
C TRP A 441 -5.11 10.49 15.50
N VAL A 442 -6.36 10.87 15.24
CA VAL A 442 -7.00 12.10 15.72
C VAL A 442 -8.46 11.83 16.12
N GLY A 443 -9.14 12.84 16.67
CA GLY A 443 -10.52 12.72 17.13
C GLY A 443 -10.60 12.15 18.55
N THR A 444 -11.59 11.30 18.80
CA THR A 444 -11.86 10.72 20.13
C THR A 444 -11.82 9.20 20.08
N VAL A 445 -11.13 8.57 21.02
CA VAL A 445 -10.98 7.11 21.12
C VAL A 445 -11.88 6.57 22.22
N THR A 446 -12.68 5.55 21.90
CA THR A 446 -13.40 4.72 22.87
C THR A 446 -12.99 3.26 22.72
N ALA A 447 -13.36 2.42 23.69
CA ALA A 447 -13.07 0.99 23.64
C ALA A 447 -13.69 0.31 22.40
N THR A 448 -14.95 0.61 22.07
CA THR A 448 -15.62 0.01 20.91
C THR A 448 -15.01 0.48 19.59
N GLN A 449 -14.67 1.76 19.46
CA GLN A 449 -14.02 2.28 18.25
C GLN A 449 -12.64 1.65 18.05
N LEU A 450 -11.87 1.47 19.13
CA LEU A 450 -10.54 0.85 19.06
C LEU A 450 -10.61 -0.66 18.79
N ALA A 451 -11.72 -1.33 19.12
CA ALA A 451 -11.96 -2.75 18.88
C ALA A 451 -12.42 -3.08 17.44
N PHE A 452 -12.49 -2.08 16.54
CA PHE A 452 -12.87 -2.32 15.15
C PHE A 452 -11.87 -3.30 14.48
N PRO A 453 -12.31 -4.48 13.98
CA PRO A 453 -11.41 -5.58 13.64
C PRO A 453 -10.33 -5.27 12.59
N TYR A 454 -10.61 -4.33 11.68
CA TYR A 454 -9.69 -3.96 10.60
C TYR A 454 -8.56 -3.03 11.05
N LEU A 455 -8.67 -2.40 12.22
CA LEU A 455 -7.64 -1.51 12.76
C LEU A 455 -6.31 -2.22 13.02
N ASN A 456 -6.33 -3.54 13.18
CA ASN A 456 -5.12 -4.36 13.28
C ASN A 456 -4.19 -4.19 12.08
N LEU A 457 -4.72 -3.92 10.88
CA LEU A 457 -3.91 -3.68 9.67
C LEU A 457 -3.04 -2.42 9.80
N TRP A 458 -3.51 -1.42 10.56
CA TRP A 458 -2.76 -0.20 10.88
C TRP A 458 -2.00 -0.31 12.21
N GLY A 459 -2.00 -1.49 12.85
CA GLY A 459 -1.29 -1.75 14.11
C GLY A 459 -2.00 -1.30 15.38
N PHE A 460 -3.31 -1.03 15.33
CA PHE A 460 -4.14 -0.75 16.50
C PHE A 460 -4.82 -2.04 17.00
N PRO A 461 -5.04 -2.23 18.32
CA PRO A 461 -4.91 -1.23 19.39
C PRO A 461 -3.47 -0.99 19.89
N ASP A 462 -2.49 -1.81 19.48
CA ASP A 462 -1.15 -1.78 20.05
C ASP A 462 -0.46 -0.41 19.90
N LYS A 463 -0.59 0.25 18.74
CA LYS A 463 -0.10 1.63 18.52
C LYS A 463 -0.68 2.62 19.53
N PHE A 464 -1.96 2.52 19.87
CA PHE A 464 -2.60 3.43 20.83
C PHE A 464 -2.07 3.24 22.26
N TYR A 465 -1.85 2.00 22.68
CA TYR A 465 -1.35 1.69 24.03
C TYR A 465 0.19 1.71 24.12
N ARG A 466 0.88 1.86 23.00
CA ARG A 466 2.34 1.89 22.97
C ARG A 466 2.85 3.05 23.82
N GLN A 467 3.60 2.71 24.86
CA GLN A 467 4.29 3.71 25.67
C GLN A 467 5.60 4.09 24.98
N ALA A 468 5.87 5.39 24.91
CA ALA A 468 7.20 5.87 24.57
C ALA A 468 8.24 5.28 25.53
N SER A 469 9.45 5.01 25.05
CA SER A 469 10.52 4.59 25.94
C SER A 469 10.71 5.63 27.04
N THR A 470 10.86 5.15 28.28
CA THR A 470 11.15 6.01 29.44
C THR A 470 12.63 6.32 29.58
N VAL A 471 13.48 5.66 28.77
CA VAL A 471 14.93 5.86 28.74
C VAL A 471 15.28 6.85 27.63
N ALA A 472 15.91 7.96 28.01
CA ALA A 472 16.30 9.00 27.06
C ALA A 472 17.26 8.43 25.99
N GLY A 473 16.95 8.69 24.72
CA GLY A 473 17.74 8.22 23.57
C GLY A 473 17.42 6.78 23.12
N GLN A 474 16.46 6.09 23.77
CA GLN A 474 15.98 4.80 23.28
C GLN A 474 14.63 4.93 22.57
N ILE A 475 14.48 4.22 21.46
CA ILE A 475 13.28 4.13 20.66
C ILE A 475 12.91 2.65 20.55
N ALA A 476 11.65 2.33 20.83
CA ALA A 476 11.12 0.98 20.72
C ALA A 476 10.38 0.80 19.40
N GLY A 477 10.55 -0.37 18.78
CA GLY A 477 9.81 -0.83 17.62
C GLY A 477 9.67 -2.35 17.65
N ILE A 478 9.58 -2.95 16.48
CA ILE A 478 9.39 -4.37 16.26
C ILE A 478 10.67 -4.94 15.65
N GLY A 479 11.27 -5.96 16.28
CA GLY A 479 12.41 -6.67 15.70
C GLY A 479 12.00 -7.41 14.43
N ALA A 480 12.62 -7.09 13.30
CA ALA A 480 12.18 -7.53 11.97
C ALA A 480 13.20 -8.44 11.26
N SER A 481 14.48 -8.17 11.46
CA SER A 481 15.59 -8.98 10.95
C SER A 481 16.68 -9.06 12.02
N PRO A 482 17.12 -10.26 12.45
CA PRO A 482 17.95 -10.41 13.63
C PRO A 482 19.37 -9.85 13.46
N GLY A 483 19.96 -9.44 14.57
CA GLY A 483 21.34 -8.97 14.65
C GLY A 483 21.47 -7.62 15.36
N VAL A 484 22.71 -7.22 15.66
CA VAL A 484 23.02 -5.95 16.35
C VAL A 484 24.10 -5.23 15.56
N VAL A 485 23.86 -3.97 15.23
CA VAL A 485 24.81 -3.15 14.47
C VAL A 485 24.82 -1.72 14.99
N GLU A 486 25.95 -1.05 14.83
CA GLU A 486 26.13 0.38 15.05
C GLU A 486 26.53 1.06 13.75
N GLY A 487 26.04 2.29 13.55
CA GLY A 487 26.33 3.04 12.34
C GLY A 487 25.86 4.49 12.45
N VAL A 488 26.17 5.26 11.41
CA VAL A 488 25.66 6.62 11.26
C VAL A 488 24.25 6.55 10.70
N ALA A 489 23.30 7.22 11.36
CA ALA A 489 21.93 7.31 10.91
C ALA A 489 21.82 8.20 9.68
N ARG A 490 21.18 7.67 8.63
CA ARG A 490 20.74 8.44 7.47
C ARG A 490 19.23 8.44 7.40
N VAL A 491 18.63 9.57 7.73
CA VAL A 491 17.18 9.79 7.64
C VAL A 491 16.83 10.17 6.20
N VAL A 492 16.09 9.29 5.54
CA VAL A 492 15.63 9.42 4.14
C VAL A 492 14.11 9.36 4.16
N LEU A 493 13.46 10.36 3.58
CA LEU A 493 11.99 10.47 3.52
C LEU A 493 11.46 10.43 2.08
N ARG A 494 12.32 10.69 1.09
CA ARG A 494 11.99 10.81 -0.32
C ARG A 494 13.11 10.25 -1.21
N GLU A 495 12.75 9.83 -2.42
CA GLU A 495 13.67 9.18 -3.37
C GLU A 495 14.81 10.09 -3.83
N ASP A 496 14.58 11.40 -3.90
CA ASP A 496 15.61 12.39 -4.26
C ASP A 496 16.70 12.56 -3.19
N GLN A 497 16.57 11.91 -2.03
CA GLN A 497 17.57 11.88 -0.96
C GLN A 497 18.42 10.61 -0.98
N PHE A 498 18.20 9.69 -1.94
CA PHE A 498 18.93 8.42 -2.01
C PHE A 498 20.45 8.59 -2.14
N ASP A 499 20.89 9.65 -2.83
CA ASP A 499 22.30 9.95 -3.05
C ASP A 499 23.05 10.37 -1.77
N ASP A 500 22.32 10.69 -0.70
CA ASP A 500 22.91 11.01 0.60
C ASP A 500 23.40 9.76 1.32
N VAL A 501 22.80 8.58 1.07
CA VAL A 501 23.14 7.32 1.74
C VAL A 501 24.54 6.84 1.34
N ARG A 502 25.41 6.63 2.33
CA ARG A 502 26.77 6.10 2.15
C ARG A 502 26.84 4.65 2.62
N ALA A 503 27.85 3.94 2.12
CA ALA A 503 28.16 2.60 2.59
C ALA A 503 28.46 2.60 4.10
N GLY A 504 27.86 1.68 4.85
CA GLY A 504 28.03 1.60 6.30
C GLY A 504 27.01 2.38 7.14
N ASP A 505 26.07 3.08 6.52
CA ASP A 505 25.02 3.81 7.23
C ASP A 505 23.93 2.87 7.77
N ILE A 506 23.22 3.31 8.81
CA ILE A 506 21.92 2.77 9.19
C ILE A 506 20.85 3.67 8.58
N LEU A 507 20.02 3.09 7.71
CA LEU A 507 18.92 3.80 7.06
C LEU A 507 17.76 3.97 8.03
N VAL A 508 17.25 5.20 8.13
CA VAL A 508 16.06 5.54 8.91
C VAL A 508 15.03 6.15 7.95
N CYS A 509 13.84 5.56 7.84
CA CYS A 509 12.80 6.08 6.95
C CYS A 509 11.39 5.80 7.47
N GLN A 510 10.36 6.32 6.81
CA GLN A 510 8.99 6.00 7.20
C GLN A 510 8.64 4.55 6.85
N MET A 511 8.90 4.16 5.61
CA MET A 511 8.71 2.81 5.07
C MET A 511 9.63 2.64 3.85
N THR A 512 9.95 1.40 3.49
CA THR A 512 10.66 1.11 2.22
C THR A 512 9.69 0.57 1.18
N ASN A 513 9.98 0.84 -0.09
CA ASN A 513 9.30 0.26 -1.24
C ASN A 513 10.35 -0.35 -2.21
N PRO A 514 9.96 -1.04 -3.30
CA PRO A 514 10.93 -1.71 -4.18
C PRO A 514 12.03 -0.81 -4.75
N ALA A 515 11.77 0.49 -4.95
CA ALA A 515 12.80 1.42 -5.44
C ALA A 515 13.97 1.60 -4.44
N TRP A 516 13.73 1.33 -3.15
CA TRP A 516 14.72 1.49 -2.09
C TRP A 516 15.74 0.34 -2.06
N VAL A 517 15.55 -0.73 -2.82
CA VAL A 517 16.47 -1.88 -2.89
C VAL A 517 17.90 -1.44 -3.20
N VAL A 518 18.07 -0.37 -4.00
CA VAL A 518 19.39 0.22 -4.32
C VAL A 518 20.16 0.72 -3.10
N LEU A 519 19.46 1.01 -2.00
CA LEU A 519 20.06 1.42 -0.73
C LEU A 519 20.47 0.23 0.13
N PHE A 520 19.80 -0.92 -0.02
CA PHE A 520 20.05 -2.12 0.80
C PHE A 520 21.45 -2.69 0.58
N THR A 521 22.06 -2.44 -0.58
CA THR A 521 23.44 -2.83 -0.88
C THR A 521 24.49 -1.94 -0.19
N LYS A 522 24.10 -0.75 0.31
CA LYS A 522 24.99 0.21 0.97
C LYS A 522 24.89 0.15 2.49
N ILE A 523 23.70 -0.11 3.03
CA ILE A 523 23.40 0.07 4.45
C ILE A 523 23.80 -1.16 5.26
N VAL A 524 24.04 -0.97 6.55
CA VAL A 524 24.35 -2.06 7.50
C VAL A 524 23.19 -2.34 8.46
N GLY A 525 22.14 -1.52 8.44
CA GLY A 525 20.94 -1.69 9.24
C GLY A 525 19.78 -0.82 8.77
N LEU A 526 18.56 -1.18 9.17
CA LEU A 526 17.33 -0.48 8.80
C LEU A 526 16.47 -0.15 10.04
N VAL A 527 15.94 1.07 10.07
CA VAL A 527 14.91 1.51 11.01
C VAL A 527 13.74 2.12 10.25
N THR A 528 12.51 1.65 10.49
CA THR A 528 11.31 2.25 9.89
C THR A 528 10.28 2.68 10.94
N ASP A 529 9.54 3.75 10.64
CA ASP A 529 8.41 4.19 11.48
C ASP A 529 7.19 3.29 11.29
N ALA A 530 6.94 2.80 10.08
CA ALA A 530 5.83 1.93 9.73
C ALA A 530 6.31 0.50 9.41
N GLY A 531 5.37 -0.44 9.39
CA GLY A 531 5.60 -1.85 9.04
C GLY A 531 5.59 -2.80 10.24
N GLY A 532 5.24 -4.07 9.96
CA GLY A 532 5.30 -5.18 10.91
C GLY A 532 6.35 -6.23 10.52
N THR A 533 6.42 -7.34 11.27
CA THR A 533 7.42 -8.42 11.07
C THR A 533 7.39 -9.07 9.68
N VAL A 534 6.25 -9.00 8.98
CA VAL A 534 6.05 -9.55 7.63
C VAL A 534 5.96 -8.47 6.54
N SER A 535 6.21 -7.21 6.89
CA SER A 535 6.19 -6.11 5.91
C SER A 535 7.36 -6.18 4.94
N HIS A 536 7.22 -5.53 3.78
CA HIS A 536 8.27 -5.42 2.77
C HIS A 536 9.67 -5.05 3.34
N PRO A 537 9.84 -3.99 4.17
CA PRO A 537 11.14 -3.70 4.80
C PRO A 537 11.69 -4.86 5.65
N ALA A 538 10.83 -5.58 6.35
CA ALA A 538 11.22 -6.72 7.18
C ALA A 538 11.66 -7.93 6.35
N VAL A 539 10.99 -8.19 5.23
CA VAL A 539 11.34 -9.28 4.30
C VAL A 539 12.66 -8.97 3.61
N LEU A 540 12.80 -7.81 2.97
CA LEU A 540 14.04 -7.41 2.31
C LEU A 540 15.23 -7.40 3.26
N SER A 541 15.07 -6.90 4.49
CA SER A 541 16.17 -6.87 5.45
C SER A 541 16.70 -8.28 5.77
N ARG A 542 15.82 -9.28 5.80
CA ARG A 542 16.20 -10.68 6.00
C ARG A 542 16.91 -11.25 4.77
N GLU A 543 16.44 -10.92 3.56
CA GLU A 543 17.06 -11.35 2.30
C GLU A 543 18.49 -10.81 2.15
N PHE A 544 18.70 -9.53 2.51
CA PHE A 544 20.02 -8.89 2.48
C PHE A 544 20.86 -9.17 3.73
N GLY A 545 20.32 -9.88 4.72
CA GLY A 545 21.03 -10.23 5.96
C GLY A 545 21.38 -9.02 6.84
N ILE A 546 20.64 -7.91 6.74
CA ILE A 546 20.85 -6.71 7.54
C ILE A 546 19.91 -6.68 8.76
N PRO A 547 20.38 -6.30 9.96
CA PRO A 547 19.51 -6.12 11.11
C PRO A 547 18.46 -5.02 10.88
N ALA A 548 17.23 -5.24 11.34
CA ALA A 548 16.15 -4.28 11.13
C ALA A 548 15.17 -4.15 12.30
N VAL A 549 14.77 -2.91 12.59
CA VAL A 549 13.72 -2.54 13.54
C VAL A 549 12.63 -1.76 12.78
N VAL A 550 11.40 -2.24 12.77
CA VAL A 550 10.29 -1.62 12.02
C VAL A 550 9.20 -1.14 12.96
N GLY A 551 8.26 -0.34 12.46
CA GLY A 551 7.08 0.05 13.23
C GLY A 551 7.41 0.90 14.46
N THR A 552 8.49 1.69 14.44
CA THR A 552 8.92 2.53 15.58
C THR A 552 8.02 3.75 15.81
N SER A 553 7.24 4.15 14.80
CA SER A 553 6.38 5.35 14.74
C SER A 553 7.05 6.72 14.91
N VAL A 554 8.23 6.80 15.52
CA VAL A 554 8.87 8.05 15.93
C VAL A 554 10.37 8.13 15.62
N ALA A 555 10.95 7.11 14.96
CA ALA A 555 12.38 7.11 14.67
C ALA A 555 12.78 8.25 13.73
N THR A 556 12.01 8.54 12.68
CA THR A 556 12.31 9.68 11.79
C THR A 556 12.09 11.05 12.46
N GLU A 557 11.47 11.08 13.65
CA GLU A 557 11.33 12.28 14.47
C GLU A 557 12.51 12.48 15.42
N GLN A 558 12.90 11.41 16.11
CA GLN A 558 13.88 11.48 17.18
C GLN A 558 15.32 11.37 16.68
N ILE A 559 15.54 10.61 15.61
CA ILE A 559 16.86 10.39 15.01
C ILE A 559 17.11 11.45 13.95
N LYS A 560 18.31 12.03 13.95
CA LYS A 560 18.76 13.03 12.97
C LYS A 560 19.85 12.45 12.09
N ASN A 561 19.93 13.00 10.87
CA ASN A 561 21.05 12.72 9.97
C ASN A 561 22.39 12.97 10.67
N GLY A 562 23.24 11.95 10.69
CA GLY A 562 24.57 11.99 11.31
C GLY A 562 24.63 11.46 12.75
N ASP A 563 23.49 11.16 13.39
CA ASP A 563 23.49 10.54 14.72
C ASP A 563 24.19 9.18 14.65
N ARG A 564 24.97 8.82 15.67
CA ARG A 564 25.49 7.46 15.79
C ARG A 564 24.48 6.64 16.60
N ILE A 565 23.91 5.62 15.97
CA ILE A 565 22.88 4.79 16.58
C ILE A 565 23.30 3.33 16.63
N ARG A 566 22.74 2.59 17.60
CA ARG A 566 22.77 1.13 17.68
C ARG A 566 21.37 0.61 17.46
N ILE A 567 21.23 -0.44 16.66
CA ILE A 567 19.95 -1.14 16.50
C ILE A 567 20.12 -2.60 16.89
N ASN A 568 19.09 -3.16 17.52
CA ASN A 568 18.96 -4.57 17.81
C ASN A 568 17.70 -5.10 17.12
N GLY A 569 17.89 -5.70 15.95
CA GLY A 569 16.79 -6.22 15.14
C GLY A 569 16.15 -7.50 15.68
N THR A 570 16.70 -8.08 16.76
CA THR A 570 16.07 -9.18 17.49
C THR A 570 15.09 -8.65 18.55
N THR A 571 15.46 -7.63 19.32
CA THR A 571 14.61 -7.09 20.39
C THR A 571 13.70 -5.95 19.94
N GLY A 572 13.97 -5.33 18.79
CA GLY A 572 13.23 -4.17 18.31
C GLY A 572 13.67 -2.86 18.98
N GLU A 573 14.90 -2.78 19.47
CA GLU A 573 15.40 -1.60 20.19
C GLU A 573 16.35 -0.78 19.32
N VAL A 574 16.20 0.55 19.36
CA VAL A 574 17.11 1.51 18.75
C VAL A 574 17.63 2.46 19.82
N GLU A 575 18.95 2.66 19.89
CA GLU A 575 19.62 3.50 20.88
C GLU A 575 20.45 4.58 20.18
N ILE A 576 20.21 5.85 20.51
CA ILE A 576 21.03 6.98 20.07
C ILE A 576 22.25 7.05 20.98
N LEU A 577 23.40 6.59 20.49
CA LEU A 577 24.66 6.56 21.23
C LEU A 577 25.31 7.93 21.32
N VAL A 578 25.31 8.67 20.19
CA VAL A 578 25.90 10.00 20.08
C VAL A 578 25.04 10.83 19.14
N ASN A 579 24.58 11.99 19.63
CA ASN A 579 23.89 12.96 18.78
C ASN A 579 24.89 13.62 17.81
N ALA A 580 24.48 13.82 16.57
CA ALA A 580 25.20 14.62 15.61
C ALA A 580 25.44 16.02 16.18
N PRO A 581 26.60 16.65 15.91
CA PRO A 581 26.80 18.06 16.23
C PRO A 581 25.68 18.89 15.61
N ALA A 582 25.06 19.78 16.38
CA ALA A 582 24.08 20.71 15.82
C ALA A 582 24.75 21.47 14.67
N LEU A 583 24.17 21.40 13.46
CA LEU A 583 24.60 22.21 12.33
C LEU A 583 24.46 23.68 12.74
N THR A 584 25.56 24.29 13.20
CA THR A 584 25.65 25.74 13.31
C THR A 584 25.47 26.28 11.92
N ALA A 585 24.40 27.05 11.69
CA ALA A 585 24.21 27.84 10.49
C ALA A 585 25.50 28.65 10.27
N VAL A 586 26.32 28.22 9.31
CA VAL A 586 27.44 29.00 8.83
C VAL A 586 26.81 30.20 8.15
N GLY A 587 26.95 31.36 8.79
CA GLY A 587 26.32 32.59 8.36
C GLY A 587 26.58 32.87 6.89
N MET A 588 25.48 33.06 6.15
CA MET A 588 25.50 33.93 4.98
C MET A 588 25.95 35.29 5.48
N LYS A 589 27.23 35.62 5.30
CA LYS A 589 27.72 36.99 5.36
C LYS A 589 27.36 37.64 4.02
N ASP A 590 26.46 38.62 4.13
CA ASP A 590 26.22 39.82 3.33
C ASP A 590 26.48 39.78 1.82
#